data_AF-A0A0W0YDN8-F1
#
_entry.id   AF-A0A0W0YDN8-F1
#
_cell.length_a   1.000
_cell.length_b   1.000
_cell.length_c   1.000
_cell.angle_alpha   90.00
_cell.angle_beta   90.00
_cell.angle_gamma   90.00
#
_symmetry.space_group_name_H-M   'P 1'
#
loop_
_entity.id
_entity.type
_entity.pdbx_description
1 polymer ?
#
loop_
_entity_poly.entity_id
_entity_poly.type
_entity_poly.pdbx_seq_one_letter_code
_entity_poly.pdbx_strand_id
1 'polypeptide(L)' 'MAVDAHGLPIDFEITGGEVHGCKVAPEFIEKLPAAEHTIADKGYDSEEVRDTIRKKIIHSRDSRKEQF' A
#
# COMPACT_ATOMS: atom_id res chain seq x y z
N MET A 1 5.75 6.02 17.66
CA MET A 1 4.87 6.33 16.50
C MET A 1 5.64 7.29 15.62
N ALA A 2 5.79 6.97 14.34
CA ALA A 2 6.38 7.89 13.37
C ALA A 2 5.25 8.69 12.71
N VAL A 3 5.46 9.98 12.54
CA VAL A 3 4.56 10.89 11.84
C VAL A 3 5.35 11.69 10.84
N ASP A 4 4.73 12.05 9.71
CA ASP A 4 5.35 12.93 8.73
C ASP A 4 5.37 14.40 9.22
N ALA A 5 5.88 15.31 8.37
CA ALA A 5 5.94 16.74 8.68
C ALA A 5 4.56 17.40 8.88
N HIS A 6 3.48 16.73 8.47
CA HIS A 6 2.09 17.16 8.61
C HIS A 6 1.36 16.45 9.75
N GLY A 7 2.04 15.58 10.52
CA GLY A 7 1.45 14.83 11.63
C GLY A 7 0.65 13.60 11.19
N LEU A 8 0.76 13.18 9.93
CA LEU A 8 0.10 11.97 9.45
C LEU A 8 0.90 10.72 9.88
N PRO A 9 0.22 9.67 10.38
CA PRO A 9 0.89 8.46 10.83
C PRO A 9 1.61 7.76 9.68
N ILE A 10 2.86 7.34 9.94
CA ILE A 10 3.66 6.54 9.02
C ILE A 10 3.66 5.11 9.54
N ASP A 11 3.04 4.21 8.78
CA ASP A 11 3.20 2.77 8.96
C ASP A 11 4.41 2.28 8.17
N PHE A 12 5.26 1.47 8.79
CA PHE A 12 6.39 0.81 8.15
C PHE A 12 6.62 -0.58 8.75
N GLU A 13 7.06 -1.52 7.93
CA GLU A 13 7.38 -2.89 8.33
C GLU A 13 8.85 -3.18 8.01
N ILE A 14 9.65 -3.50 9.03
CA ILE A 14 11.07 -3.86 8.88
C ILE A 14 11.17 -5.38 8.85
N THR A 15 11.77 -5.93 7.80
CA THR A 15 11.98 -7.37 7.64
C THR A 15 13.44 -7.74 7.93
N GLY A 16 13.73 -9.02 8.18
CA GLY A 16 15.07 -9.51 8.56
C GLY A 16 16.15 -9.43 7.46
N GLY A 17 15.83 -8.90 6.27
CA GLY A 17 16.81 -8.67 5.19
C GLY A 17 17.18 -9.89 4.33
N GLU A 18 16.85 -11.12 4.75
CA GLU A 18 17.24 -12.34 4.03
C GLU A 18 16.36 -12.66 2.80
N VAL A 19 15.23 -11.96 2.65
CA VAL A 19 14.25 -12.22 1.60
C VAL A 19 14.40 -11.18 0.49
N HIS A 20 15.19 -11.53 -0.52
CA HIS A 20 15.33 -10.75 -1.74
C HIS A 20 14.09 -10.95 -2.61
N GLY A 21 13.31 -9.89 -2.80
CA GLY A 21 12.09 -9.88 -3.61
C GLY A 21 10.98 -9.09 -2.93
N CYS A 22 10.12 -8.44 -3.72
CA CYS A 22 8.98 -7.63 -3.28
C CYS A 22 7.89 -8.41 -2.50
N LYS A 23 8.21 -9.50 -1.79
CA LYS A 23 7.22 -10.40 -1.17
C LYS A 23 6.35 -9.72 -0.12
N VAL A 24 6.90 -8.73 0.59
CA VAL A 24 6.16 -8.05 1.67
C VAL A 24 5.32 -6.89 1.15
N ALA A 25 5.62 -6.34 -0.03
CA ALA A 25 4.91 -5.17 -0.54
C ALA A 25 3.40 -5.41 -0.78
N PRO A 26 2.96 -6.52 -1.42
CA PRO A 26 1.54 -6.82 -1.58
C PRO A 26 0.79 -6.94 -0.24
N GLU A 27 1.33 -7.73 0.70
CA GLU A 27 0.74 -7.92 2.03
C GLU A 27 0.67 -6.60 2.81
N PHE A 28 1.69 -5.76 2.70
CA PHE A 28 1.73 -4.45 3.34
C PHE A 28 0.69 -3.50 2.75
N ILE A 29 0.55 -3.47 1.41
CA ILE A 29 -0.48 -2.68 0.72
C ILE A 29 -1.88 -3.11 1.17
N GLU A 30 -2.12 -4.40 1.42
CA GLU A 30 -3.39 -4.91 1.94
C GLU A 30 -3.72 -4.44 3.37
N LYS A 31 -2.72 -4.11 4.19
CA LYS A 31 -2.93 -3.56 5.55
C LYS A 31 -3.25 -2.06 5.56
N LEU A 32 -2.75 -1.31 4.58
CA LEU A 32 -2.93 0.16 4.53
C LEU A 32 -4.37 0.58 4.19
N PRO A 33 -4.85 1.77 4.58
CA PRO A 33 -6.11 2.30 4.07
C PRO A 33 -6.04 2.52 2.55
N ALA A 34 -7.20 2.55 1.90
CA ALA A 34 -7.25 2.84 0.47
C ALA A 34 -6.81 4.29 0.20
N ALA A 35 -5.84 4.45 -0.71
CA ALA A 35 -5.31 5.75 -1.10
C ALA A 35 -5.84 6.17 -2.48
N GLU A 36 -5.99 7.47 -2.70
CA GLU A 36 -6.30 8.02 -4.02
C GLU A 36 -5.08 7.98 -4.96
N HIS A 37 -3.89 8.13 -4.38
CA HIS A 37 -2.62 8.11 -5.09
C HIS A 37 -1.63 7.19 -4.36
N THR A 38 -0.87 6.41 -5.14
CA THR A 38 0.18 5.54 -4.64
C THR A 38 1.44 5.80 -5.46
N ILE A 39 2.55 6.08 -4.79
CA ILE A 39 3.85 6.32 -5.41
C ILE A 39 4.77 5.20 -4.92
N ALA A 40 5.47 4.55 -5.84
CA ALA A 40 6.44 3.49 -5.53
C ALA A 40 7.81 3.84 -6.11
N ASP A 41 8.87 3.39 -5.45
CA ASP A 41 10.21 3.44 -6.02
C ASP A 41 10.32 2.47 -7.21
N LYS A 42 11.25 2.75 -8.13
CA LYS A 42 11.43 1.96 -9.37
C LYS A 42 11.68 0.47 -9.09
N GLY A 43 12.34 0.13 -7.99
CA GLY A 43 12.59 -1.26 -7.60
C GLY A 43 11.33 -2.04 -7.16
N TYR A 44 10.24 -1.32 -6.85
CA TYR A 44 8.98 -1.87 -6.35
C TYR A 44 7.82 -1.74 -7.34
N ASP A 45 8.07 -1.19 -8.53
CA ASP A 45 7.05 -1.00 -9.57
C ASP A 45 6.83 -2.26 -10.44
N SER A 46 6.65 -3.41 -9.78
CA SER A 46 6.32 -4.69 -10.44
C SER A 46 4.83 -4.77 -10.79
N GLU A 47 4.47 -5.58 -11.78
CA GLU A 47 3.06 -5.80 -12.15
C GLU A 47 2.22 -6.35 -10.99
N GLU A 48 2.80 -7.24 -10.19
CA GLU A 48 2.17 -7.82 -8.99
C GLU A 48 1.76 -6.74 -7.97
N VAL A 49 2.64 -5.76 -7.75
CA VAL A 49 2.37 -4.63 -6.85
C VAL A 49 1.29 -3.72 -7.44
N ARG A 50 1.35 -3.41 -8.73
CA ARG A 50 0.33 -2.58 -9.40
C ARG A 50 -1.05 -3.22 -9.36
N ASP A 51 -1.14 -4.53 -9.56
CA ASP A 51 -2.42 -5.24 -9.56
C ASP A 51 -3.04 -5.28 -8.16
N THR A 52 -2.21 -5.45 -7.13
CA THR A 52 -2.64 -5.35 -5.72
C THR A 52 -3.21 -3.95 -5.42
N ILE A 53 -2.52 -2.89 -5.85
CA ILE A 53 -2.98 -1.49 -5.68
C ILE A 53 -4.32 -1.27 -6.41
N ARG A 54 -4.43 -1.71 -7.68
CA ARG A 54 -5.65 -1.54 -8.48
C ARG A 54 -6.86 -2.23 -7.86
N LYS A 55 -6.70 -3.49 -7.45
CA LYS A 55 -7.77 -4.26 -6.77
C LYS A 55 -8.25 -3.52 -5.53
N LYS A 56 -7.32 -2.99 -4.73
CA LYS A 56 -7.64 -2.26 -3.51
C LYS A 56 -8.39 -0.94 -3.77
N ILE A 57 -7.96 -0.17 -4.78
CA ILE A 57 -8.67 1.05 -5.19
C ILE A 57 -10.10 0.74 -5.64
N ILE A 58 -10.28 -0.31 -6.47
CA ILE A 58 -11.61 -0.72 -6.95
C ILE A 58 -12.51 -1.10 -5.78
N HIS A 59 -12.04 -1.95 -4.86
CA HIS A 59 -12.80 -2.37 -3.68
C HIS A 59 -13.22 -1.16 -2.83
N SER A 60 -12.31 -0.22 -2.57
CA SER A 60 -12.61 0.99 -1.78
C SER A 60 -13.62 1.93 -2.44
N ARG A 61 -13.71 1.93 -3.77
CA ARG A 61 -14.69 2.74 -4.51
C ARG A 61 -16.08 2.13 -4.45
N ASP A 62 -16.16 0.80 -4.43
CA ASP A 62 -17.42 0.09 -4.29
C ASP A 62 -18.04 0.30 -2.90
N SER A 63 -17.22 0.12 -1.85
CA SER A 63 -17.65 0.36 -0.45
C SER A 63 -18.11 1.80 -0.17
N ARG A 64 -17.61 2.78 -0.95
CA ARG A 64 -18.04 4.18 -0.85
C ARG A 64 -19.35 4.48 -1.58
N LYS A 65 -19.79 3.64 -2.52
CA LYS A 65 -21.06 3.82 -3.25
C LYS A 65 -22.26 3.29 -2.47
N GLU A 66 -22.07 2.28 -1.61
CA GLU A 66 -23.15 1.74 -0.76
C GLU A 66 -23.50 2.61 0.45
N GLN A 67 -22.76 3.70 0.69
CA GLN A 67 -23.01 4.63 1.81
C GLN A 67 -23.79 5.90 1.42
N PHE A 68 -24.39 5.95 0.23
CA PHE A 68 -25.23 7.05 -0.24
C PHE A 68 -26.59 6.57 -0.75
#